data_AF-A0A7S2DP49-F1
#
_entry.id   AF-A0A7S2DP49-F1
#
_cell.length_a   1.000
_cell.length_b   1.000
_cell.length_c   1.000
_cell.angle_alpha   90.00
_cell.angle_beta   90.00
_cell.angle_gamma   90.00
#
_symmetry.space_group_name_H-M   'P 1'
#
loop_
_entity.id
_entity.type
_entity.pdbx_description
1 polymer ?
#
loop_
_entity_poly.entity_id
_entity_poly.type
_entity_poly.pdbx_seq_one_letter_code
_entity_poly.pdbx_strand_id
1 'polypeptide(L)'
;KSVIGKYAQKKDKGEISEGSPFFLYYAMGNVHEPIGAPDAVMMALEEGHDNQSRAYQKIPDAFRKVFAAMTYMIDDAVKNLTNSLKEHSMFEDTFYIIASDNGGNPMENSGGN
;
A
#
# COMPACT_ATOMS: atom_id res chain seq x y z
N LYS A 1 -17.16 -9.03 -4.57
CA LYS A 1 -16.21 -10.04 -4.06
C LYS A 1 -15.18 -9.31 -3.22
N SER A 2 -15.05 -9.62 -1.93
CA SER A 2 -14.08 -8.96 -1.03
C SER A 2 -12.64 -9.19 -1.50
N VAL A 3 -11.75 -8.25 -1.17
CA VAL A 3 -10.30 -8.33 -1.46
C VAL A 3 -9.72 -9.63 -0.92
N ILE A 4 -10.17 -10.05 0.26
CA ILE A 4 -9.75 -11.29 0.94
C ILE A 4 -9.99 -12.52 0.06
N GLY A 5 -11.16 -12.64 -0.56
CA GLY A 5 -11.47 -13.77 -1.45
C GLY A 5 -10.68 -13.80 -2.76
N LYS A 6 -10.04 -12.68 -3.16
CA LYS A 6 -9.17 -12.62 -4.34
C LYS A 6 -7.71 -12.97 -4.03
N TYR A 7 -7.22 -12.68 -2.83
CA TYR A 7 -5.81 -12.79 -2.47
C TYR A 7 -5.47 -13.87 -1.44
N ALA A 8 -6.47 -14.49 -0.79
CA ALA A 8 -6.24 -15.68 0.02
C ALA A 8 -5.75 -16.83 -0.89
N GLN A 9 -4.49 -17.22 -0.75
CA GLN A 9 -3.97 -18.39 -1.44
C GLN A 9 -4.64 -19.65 -0.87
N LYS A 10 -5.35 -20.38 -1.75
CA LYS A 10 -5.92 -21.70 -1.44
C LYS A 10 -4.78 -22.72 -1.48
N LYS A 11 -4.08 -22.92 -0.35
CA LYS A 11 -2.92 -23.83 -0.33
C LYS A 11 -3.26 -25.29 -0.01
N ASP A 12 -4.49 -25.60 0.39
CA ASP A 12 -4.92 -26.98 0.61
C ASP A 12 -6.26 -27.28 -0.07
N LYS A 13 -6.39 -28.51 -0.57
CA LYS A 13 -7.62 -29.12 -1.11
C LYS A 13 -8.68 -29.37 -0.02
N GLY A 14 -8.54 -28.77 1.16
CA GLY A 14 -9.52 -28.78 2.23
C GLY A 14 -10.47 -27.58 2.10
N GLU A 15 -11.74 -27.78 2.39
CA GLU A 15 -12.72 -26.70 2.42
C GLU A 15 -12.31 -25.67 3.49
N ILE A 16 -12.12 -24.41 3.08
CA ILE A 16 -11.97 -23.29 4.02
C ILE A 16 -13.34 -23.14 4.68
N SER A 17 -13.46 -23.55 5.94
CA SER A 17 -14.65 -23.30 6.73
C SER A 17 -14.68 -21.83 7.15
N GLU A 18 -15.89 -21.31 7.37
CA GLU A 18 -16.07 -20.05 8.09
C GLU A 18 -15.32 -20.13 9.44
N GLY A 19 -14.53 -19.09 9.75
CA GLY A 19 -13.69 -19.04 10.97
C GLY A 19 -12.31 -19.70 10.89
N SER A 20 -11.90 -20.30 9.76
CA SER A 20 -10.52 -20.78 9.61
C SER A 20 -9.51 -19.62 9.54
N PRO A 21 -8.33 -19.72 10.19
CA PRO A 21 -7.29 -18.70 10.11
C PRO A 21 -6.77 -18.56 8.67
N PHE A 22 -6.39 -17.36 8.28
CA PHE A 22 -5.81 -17.09 6.96
C PHE A 22 -4.37 -16.56 7.08
N PHE A 23 -3.61 -16.75 6.01
CA PHE A 23 -2.34 -16.06 5.80
C PHE A 23 -2.41 -15.32 4.47
N LEU A 24 -2.25 -13.99 4.51
CA LEU A 24 -2.25 -13.13 3.34
C LEU A 24 -0.86 -12.54 3.15
N TYR A 25 -0.22 -12.88 2.05
CA TYR A 25 1.00 -12.20 1.59
C TYR A 25 0.65 -11.20 0.51
N TYR A 26 0.75 -9.91 0.83
CA TYR A 26 0.43 -8.82 -0.09
C TYR A 26 1.70 -8.04 -0.45
N ALA A 27 2.37 -8.48 -1.52
CA ALA A 27 3.57 -7.83 -2.04
C ALA A 27 3.22 -6.79 -3.10
N MET A 28 3.51 -5.52 -2.80
CA MET A 28 3.38 -4.41 -3.75
C MET A 28 4.75 -4.08 -4.32
N GLY A 29 4.82 -3.86 -5.64
CA GLY A 29 6.06 -3.48 -6.31
C GLY A 29 6.48 -2.03 -6.07
N ASN A 30 5.55 -1.16 -5.66
CA ASN A 30 5.90 0.20 -5.27
C ASN A 30 6.74 0.14 -3.98
N VAL A 31 7.80 0.94 -3.81
CA VAL A 31 8.24 2.10 -4.61
C VAL A 31 9.46 1.79 -5.49
N HIS A 32 9.54 0.58 -6.03
CA HIS A 32 10.63 0.16 -6.91
C HIS A 32 10.68 0.99 -8.20
N GLU A 33 11.86 1.14 -8.76
CA GLU A 33 12.04 1.80 -10.06
C GLU A 33 11.46 0.98 -11.25
N PRO A 34 11.09 1.60 -12.39
CA PRO A 34 11.05 3.03 -12.67
C PRO A 34 9.98 3.73 -11.84
N ILE A 35 10.29 4.94 -11.37
CA ILE A 35 9.32 5.72 -10.62
C ILE A 35 8.22 6.24 -11.55
N GLY A 36 6.97 6.17 -11.07
CA GLY A 36 5.81 6.65 -11.81
C GLY A 36 4.56 6.58 -10.96
N ALA A 37 3.80 7.68 -10.94
CA ALA A 37 2.51 7.76 -10.27
C ALA A 37 1.48 8.36 -11.25
N PRO A 38 0.20 7.97 -11.17
CA PRO A 38 -0.84 8.57 -11.99
C PRO A 38 -0.97 10.07 -11.74
N ASP A 39 -1.12 10.87 -12.79
CA ASP A 39 -1.27 12.34 -12.69
C ASP A 39 -2.39 12.74 -11.74
N ALA A 40 -3.51 12.02 -11.74
CA ALA A 40 -4.63 12.28 -10.85
C ALA A 40 -4.25 12.18 -9.36
N VAL A 41 -3.36 11.24 -8.99
CA VAL A 41 -2.87 11.10 -7.61
C VAL A 41 -1.97 12.28 -7.25
N MET A 42 -1.06 12.64 -8.16
CA MET A 42 -0.16 13.78 -7.98
C MET A 42 -0.97 15.07 -7.82
N MET A 43 -1.96 15.31 -8.68
CA MET A 43 -2.85 16.47 -8.62
C MET A 43 -3.63 16.52 -7.30
N ALA A 44 -4.23 15.40 -6.87
CA ALA A 44 -4.95 15.35 -5.59
C ALA A 44 -4.03 15.65 -4.39
N LEU A 45 -2.77 15.21 -4.42
CA LEU A 45 -1.79 15.52 -3.39
C LEU A 45 -1.33 16.99 -3.42
N GLU A 46 -1.35 17.64 -4.58
CA GLU A 46 -1.08 19.08 -4.70
C GLU A 46 -2.25 19.95 -4.19
N GLU A 47 -3.46 19.42 -4.01
CA GLU A 47 -4.59 20.19 -3.48
C GLU A 47 -4.50 20.48 -1.97
N GLY A 48 -3.73 19.68 -1.20
CA GLY A 48 -3.38 19.98 0.20
C GLY A 48 -4.51 19.80 1.23
N HIS A 49 -5.49 18.95 0.94
CA HIS A 49 -6.70 18.78 1.75
C HIS A 49 -6.47 18.11 3.13
N ASP A 50 -5.41 17.31 3.27
CA ASP A 50 -5.09 16.54 4.48
C ASP A 50 -3.62 16.68 4.90
N ASN A 51 -3.23 16.00 5.97
CA ASN A 51 -1.86 16.08 6.47
C ASN A 51 -0.84 15.49 5.49
N GLN A 52 -1.22 14.44 4.75
CA GLN A 52 -0.40 13.73 3.78
C GLN A 52 -0.10 14.62 2.58
N SER A 53 -1.13 15.20 1.96
CA SER A 53 -1.02 16.16 0.85
C SER A 53 -0.25 17.43 1.26
N ARG A 54 -0.49 17.97 2.47
CA ARG A 54 0.32 19.09 3.00
C ARG A 54 1.79 18.74 3.25
N ALA A 55 2.09 17.49 3.60
CA ALA A 55 3.47 17.03 3.72
C ALA A 55 4.12 16.86 2.34
N TYR A 56 3.36 16.31 1.39
CA TYR A 56 3.78 16.14 -0.01
C TYR A 56 4.12 17.48 -0.68
N GLN A 57 3.31 18.53 -0.48
CA GLN A 57 3.56 19.88 -1.01
C GLN A 57 4.90 20.48 -0.56
N LYS A 58 5.43 20.05 0.60
CA LYS A 58 6.71 20.53 1.14
C LYS A 58 7.92 19.85 0.51
N ILE A 59 7.72 18.83 -0.33
CA ILE A 59 8.80 18.10 -1.01
C ILE A 59 9.28 18.96 -2.19
N PRO A 60 10.52 19.46 -2.20
CA PRO A 60 10.99 20.36 -3.26
C PRO A 60 11.39 19.61 -4.53
N ASP A 61 11.88 18.38 -4.39
CA ASP A 61 12.40 17.59 -5.51
C ASP A 61 11.29 16.84 -6.24
N ALA A 62 11.28 16.94 -7.58
CA ALA A 62 10.24 16.36 -8.42
C ALA A 62 10.25 14.82 -8.43
N PHE A 63 11.43 14.18 -8.38
CA PHE A 63 11.52 12.72 -8.31
C PHE A 63 11.06 12.21 -6.94
N ARG A 64 11.41 12.93 -5.86
CA ARG A 64 10.91 12.63 -4.51
C ARG A 64 9.41 12.85 -4.37
N LYS A 65 8.80 13.78 -5.13
CA LYS A 65 7.34 13.89 -5.24
C LYS A 65 6.74 12.63 -5.88
N VAL A 66 7.27 12.16 -7.01
CA VAL A 66 6.78 10.92 -7.64
C VAL A 66 6.93 9.73 -6.68
N PHE A 67 8.08 9.59 -6.02
CA PHE A 67 8.30 8.58 -4.98
C PHE A 67 7.25 8.66 -3.87
N ALA A 68 7.00 9.86 -3.33
CA ALA A 68 6.01 10.07 -2.27
C ALA A 68 4.58 9.73 -2.72
N ALA A 69 4.22 10.01 -3.97
CA ALA A 69 2.94 9.61 -4.52
C ALA A 69 2.81 8.08 -4.68
N MET A 70 3.88 7.39 -5.08
CA MET A 70 3.91 5.92 -5.08
C MET A 70 3.77 5.35 -3.66
N THR A 71 4.42 5.96 -2.66
CA THR A 71 4.25 5.61 -1.23
C THR A 71 2.82 5.86 -0.77
N TYR A 72 2.20 6.97 -1.16
CA TYR A 72 0.80 7.27 -0.84
C TYR A 72 -0.15 6.20 -1.39
N MET A 73 0.10 5.68 -2.60
CA MET A 73 -0.70 4.59 -3.16
C MET A 73 -0.60 3.28 -2.36
N ILE A 74 0.57 2.99 -1.76
CA ILE A 74 0.74 1.86 -0.83
C ILE A 74 -0.10 2.09 0.43
N ASP A 75 -0.04 3.29 1.00
CA ASP A 75 -0.81 3.65 2.19
C ASP A 75 -2.33 3.53 1.94
N ASP A 76 -2.82 4.00 0.79
CA ASP A 76 -4.23 3.85 0.43
C ASP A 76 -4.62 2.37 0.21
N ALA A 77 -3.74 1.55 -0.36
CA ALA A 77 -3.97 0.11 -0.48
C ALA A 77 -4.06 -0.58 0.90
N VAL A 78 -3.20 -0.20 1.86
CA VAL A 78 -3.26 -0.66 3.25
C VAL A 78 -4.55 -0.19 3.94
N LYS A 79 -4.97 1.06 3.71
CA LYS A 79 -6.26 1.58 4.18
C LYS A 79 -7.42 0.74 3.67
N ASN A 80 -7.43 0.42 2.37
CA ASN A 80 -8.48 -0.40 1.75
C ASN A 80 -8.50 -1.83 2.32
N LEU A 81 -7.33 -2.44 2.54
CA LEU A 81 -7.23 -3.76 3.18
C LEU A 81 -7.75 -3.74 4.62
N THR A 82 -7.29 -2.78 5.43
CA THR A 82 -7.69 -2.68 6.84
C THR A 82 -9.16 -2.33 6.99
N ASN A 83 -9.74 -1.51 6.11
CA ASN A 83 -11.19 -1.28 6.06
C ASN A 83 -11.95 -2.57 5.75
N SER A 84 -11.51 -3.35 4.75
CA SER A 84 -12.14 -4.64 4.44
C SER A 84 -12.08 -5.61 5.62
N LEU A 85 -11.00 -5.62 6.40
CA LEU A 85 -10.89 -6.46 7.61
C LEU A 85 -11.83 -5.99 8.72
N LYS A 86 -11.99 -4.66 8.90
CA LYS A 86 -12.95 -4.09 9.87
C LYS A 86 -14.39 -4.43 9.51
N GLU A 87 -14.76 -4.31 8.24
CA GLU A 87 -16.10 -4.67 7.74
C GLU A 87 -16.49 -6.13 8.00
N HIS A 88 -15.49 -7.02 8.10
CA HIS A 88 -15.70 -8.45 8.35
C HIS A 88 -15.37 -8.86 9.78
N SER A 89 -15.19 -7.92 10.71
CA SER A 89 -14.83 -8.18 12.11
C SER A 89 -13.52 -8.98 12.30
N MET A 90 -12.61 -8.90 11.33
CA MET A 90 -11.33 -9.62 11.33
C MET A 90 -10.16 -8.73 11.79
N PHE A 91 -10.36 -7.41 11.85
CA PHE A 91 -9.27 -6.45 12.07
C PHE A 91 -8.52 -6.65 13.40
N GLU A 92 -9.27 -6.88 14.50
CA GLU A 92 -8.71 -7.06 15.85
C GLU A 92 -8.08 -8.45 16.07
N ASP A 93 -8.46 -9.44 15.25
CA ASP A 93 -7.96 -10.83 15.31
C ASP A 93 -6.97 -11.13 14.16
N THR A 94 -6.33 -10.10 13.63
CA THR A 94 -5.31 -10.23 12.58
C THR A 94 -3.98 -9.68 13.10
N PHE A 95 -2.92 -10.47 12.99
CA PHE A 95 -1.56 -10.01 13.22
C PHE A 95 -0.97 -9.44 11.92
N TYR A 96 -0.41 -8.23 11.98
CA TYR A 96 0.12 -7.52 10.82
C TYR A 96 1.64 -7.43 10.87
N ILE A 97 2.29 -7.73 9.75
CA ILE A 97 3.70 -7.45 9.51
C ILE A 97 3.77 -6.53 8.29
N ILE A 98 4.29 -5.32 8.49
CA ILE A 98 4.63 -4.41 7.40
C ILE A 98 6.16 -4.40 7.31
N ALA A 99 6.67 -4.80 6.16
CA ALA A 99 8.09 -4.90 5.91
C ALA A 99 8.40 -4.43 4.49
N SER A 100 9.63 -3.97 4.31
CA SER A 100 10.25 -3.74 3.01
C SER A 100 11.44 -4.68 2.90
N ASP A 101 11.76 -5.12 1.69
CA ASP A 101 12.96 -5.90 1.41
C ASP A 101 14.24 -5.04 1.51
N ASN A 102 14.15 -3.76 1.12
CA ASN A 102 15.19 -2.75 1.26
C ASN A 102 14.62 -1.31 1.34
N GLY A 103 15.47 -0.29 1.16
CA GLY A 103 15.08 1.12 1.07
C GLY A 103 15.57 1.77 -0.23
N GLY A 104 15.10 2.97 -0.53
CA GLY A 104 15.55 3.75 -1.70
C GLY A 104 16.62 4.80 -1.36
N ASN A 105 17.53 5.07 -2.30
CA ASN A 105 18.57 6.10 -2.12
C ASN A 105 17.95 7.51 -2.27
N PRO A 106 17.92 8.35 -1.21
CA PRO A 106 17.31 9.67 -1.29
C PRO A 106 18.08 10.68 -2.14
N MET A 107 19.33 10.37 -2.48
CA MET A 107 20.21 11.22 -3.30
C MET A 107 20.13 10.88 -4.79
N GLU A 108 19.45 9.80 -5.16
CA GLU A 108 19.23 9.41 -6.54
C GLU A 108 17.81 9.74 -6.98
N ASN A 109 17.67 10.02 -8.27
CA ASN A 109 16.39 10.27 -8.93
C ASN A 109 15.67 8.93 -9.24
N SER A 110 15.62 8.02 -8.27
CA SER A 110 15.19 6.61 -8.41
C SER A 110 14.27 6.15 -7.25
N GLY A 111 13.84 4.88 -7.35
CA GLY A 111 13.00 4.20 -6.37
C GLY A 111 13.81 3.35 -5.37
N GLY A 112 13.19 2.30 -4.85
CA GLY A 112 13.91 1.15 -4.28
C GLY A 112 14.50 0.26 -5.38
N ASN A 113 15.48 -0.58 -5.02
CA ASN A 113 16.18 -1.53 -5.90
C ASN A 113 15.75 -2.99 -5.65
#